data_AF-A0A2D6VIC2-F1
#
_entry.id   AF-A0A2D6VIC2-F1
#
_cell.length_a   1.000
_cell.length_b   1.000
_cell.length_c   1.000
_cell.angle_alpha   90.00
_cell.angle_beta   90.00
_cell.angle_gamma   90.00
#
_symmetry.space_group_name_H-M   'P 1'
#
loop_
_entity.id
_entity.type
_entity.pdbx_description
1 polymer ?
#
loop_
_entity_poly.entity_id
_entity_poly.type
_entity_poly.pdbx_seq_one_letter_code
_entity_poly.pdbx_strand_id
1 'polypeptide(L)'
;MIKKQKGFSLLELLVVIAIIGILMGILFTGWGYISRKQASQKAKLELVGLKNAVNEYLADFGEYPNCPKGICTPGETLFMSLAGFHNENGGLELPPYPSKIPTHLFHFDLSAFDQTEIPDISHGGGMSLQLWLAQTLGKDPAFLDPWGSEYVYEYPLEEGGEGYKLFSMGPDGKTGDEFSKDDIR
;
A
#
# COMPACT_ATOMS: atom_id res chain seq x y z
N MET A 1 41.61 -47.46 14.60
CA MET A 1 42.55 -46.56 13.90
C MET A 1 41.91 -45.19 13.76
N ILE A 2 42.42 -44.16 14.43
CA ILE A 2 41.92 -42.79 14.31
C ILE A 2 42.56 -42.16 13.07
N LYS A 3 41.76 -41.80 12.06
CA LYS A 3 42.27 -41.04 10.89
C LYS A 3 42.71 -39.65 11.36
N LYS A 4 43.98 -39.29 11.13
CA LYS A 4 44.44 -37.89 11.29
C LYS A 4 43.65 -37.02 10.30
N GLN A 5 42.78 -36.17 10.85
CA GLN A 5 42.15 -35.09 10.10
C GLN A 5 43.26 -34.13 9.66
N LYS A 6 43.38 -33.87 8.35
CA LYS A 6 44.27 -32.82 7.85
C LYS A 6 43.61 -31.47 8.17
N GLY A 7 44.31 -30.63 8.94
CA GLY A 7 43.85 -29.26 9.20
C GLY A 7 44.00 -28.37 7.96
N PHE A 8 43.19 -27.32 7.86
CA PHE A 8 43.29 -26.30 6.82
C PHE A 8 44.64 -25.58 6.90
N SER A 9 45.21 -25.25 5.74
CA SER A 9 46.39 -24.37 5.67
C SER A 9 45.99 -22.91 5.86
N LEU A 10 46.90 -22.10 6.42
CA LEU A 10 46.70 -20.66 6.56
C LEU A 10 46.48 -19.96 5.20
N LEU A 11 47.11 -20.49 4.15
CA LEU A 11 46.98 -19.93 2.80
C LEU A 11 45.58 -20.17 2.21
N GLU A 12 44.99 -21.34 2.43
CA GLU A 12 43.61 -21.61 2.01
C GLU A 12 42.63 -20.66 2.72
N LEU A 13 42.80 -20.44 4.02
CA LEU A 13 41.94 -19.51 4.76
C LEU A 13 42.08 -18.08 4.23
N LEU A 14 43.32 -17.64 3.92
CA LEU A 14 43.59 -16.31 3.37
C LEU A 14 42.92 -16.12 2.00
N VAL A 15 43.02 -17.11 1.12
CA VAL A 15 42.37 -17.06 -0.19
C VAL A 15 40.85 -17.01 -0.05
N VAL A 16 40.27 -17.77 0.88
CA VAL A 16 38.82 -17.78 1.13
C VAL A 16 38.33 -16.41 1.62
N ILE A 17 38.99 -15.79 2.60
CA ILE A 17 38.57 -14.46 3.08
C ILE A 17 38.77 -13.37 2.03
N ALA A 18 39.80 -13.48 1.17
CA ALA A 18 40.01 -12.57 0.05
C ALA A 18 38.88 -12.67 -0.99
N ILE A 19 38.48 -13.90 -1.35
CA ILE A 19 37.36 -14.14 -2.27
C ILE A 19 36.04 -13.63 -1.66
N ILE A 20 35.77 -13.90 -0.39
CA ILE A 20 34.56 -13.41 0.30
C ILE A 20 34.54 -11.87 0.30
N GLY A 21 35.67 -11.21 0.56
CA GLY A 21 35.76 -9.74 0.52
C GLY A 21 35.41 -9.15 -0.86
N ILE A 22 35.90 -9.77 -1.94
CA ILE A 22 35.59 -9.35 -3.32
C ILE A 22 34.10 -9.55 -3.62
N LEU A 23 33.54 -10.71 -3.28
CA LEU A 23 32.13 -11.02 -3.51
C LEU A 23 31.20 -10.08 -2.73
N MET A 24 31.52 -9.80 -1.46
CA MET A 24 30.75 -8.87 -0.63
C MET A 24 30.74 -7.45 -1.21
N GLY A 25 31.88 -6.97 -1.74
CA GLY A 25 31.96 -5.66 -2.39
C GLY A 25 31.01 -5.51 -3.59
N ILE A 26 30.87 -6.55 -4.40
CA ILE A 26 29.94 -6.54 -5.56
C ILE A 26 28.48 -6.51 -5.09
N LEU A 27 28.14 -7.33 -4.08
CA LEU A 27 26.77 -7.41 -3.56
C LEU A 27 26.26 -6.07 -2.99
N PHE A 28 27.12 -5.33 -2.29
CA PHE A 28 26.74 -4.04 -1.68
C PHE A 28 26.40 -2.95 -2.71
N THR A 29 27.13 -2.88 -3.83
CA THR A 29 26.93 -1.80 -4.82
C THR A 29 25.65 -1.95 -5.64
N GLY A 30 25.16 -3.18 -5.87
CA GLY A 30 23.97 -3.45 -6.68
C GLY A 30 22.64 -3.29 -5.94
N TRP A 31 22.64 -3.32 -4.60
CA TRP A 31 21.43 -3.43 -3.78
C TRP A 31 20.46 -2.25 -3.94
N GLY A 32 20.95 -1.02 -3.89
CA GLY A 32 20.11 0.17 -3.95
C GLY A 32 19.36 0.32 -5.28
N TYR A 33 20.00 -0.03 -6.40
CA TYR A 33 19.37 0.02 -7.73
C TYR A 33 18.27 -1.04 -7.87
N ILE A 34 18.55 -2.27 -7.42
CA ILE A 34 17.59 -3.38 -7.49
C ILE A 34 16.38 -3.10 -6.61
N SER A 35 16.59 -2.61 -5.39
CA SER A 35 15.52 -2.27 -4.45
C SER A 35 14.59 -1.18 -5.01
N ARG A 36 15.15 -0.09 -5.58
CA ARG A 36 14.34 0.96 -6.23
C ARG A 36 13.54 0.42 -7.40
N LYS A 37 14.15 -0.40 -8.26
CA LYS A 37 13.45 -1.00 -9.40
C LYS A 37 12.33 -1.93 -8.94
N GLN A 38 12.55 -2.72 -7.90
CA GLN A 38 11.52 -3.57 -7.30
C GLN A 38 10.37 -2.75 -6.72
N ALA A 39 10.67 -1.69 -5.97
CA ALA A 39 9.68 -0.77 -5.43
C ALA A 39 8.83 -0.15 -6.56
N SER A 40 9.44 0.39 -7.62
CA SER A 40 8.67 0.93 -8.75
C SER A 40 7.81 -0.09 -9.49
N GLN A 41 8.25 -1.35 -9.60
CA GLN A 41 7.42 -2.40 -10.19
C GLN A 41 6.26 -2.80 -9.27
N LYS A 42 6.50 -2.87 -7.96
CA LYS A 42 5.46 -3.11 -6.96
C LYS A 42 4.39 -2.02 -7.00
N ALA A 43 4.80 -0.75 -7.03
CA ALA A 43 3.88 0.38 -7.10
C ALA A 43 2.97 0.31 -8.34
N LYS A 44 3.52 -0.06 -9.50
CA LYS A 44 2.73 -0.23 -10.73
C LYS A 44 1.68 -1.34 -10.61
N LEU A 45 2.02 -2.46 -9.97
CA LEU A 45 1.08 -3.56 -9.77
C LEU A 45 -0.03 -3.16 -8.80
N GLU A 46 0.33 -2.49 -7.71
CA GLU A 46 -0.61 -1.91 -6.74
C GLU A 46 -1.57 -0.92 -7.41
N LEU A 47 -1.06 -0.02 -8.25
CA LEU A 47 -1.89 0.93 -9.01
C LEU A 47 -2.85 0.24 -9.96
N VAL A 48 -2.41 -0.81 -10.67
CA VAL A 48 -3.32 -1.60 -11.52
C VAL A 48 -4.42 -2.23 -10.68
N GLY A 49 -4.09 -2.79 -9.50
CA GLY A 49 -5.07 -3.32 -8.56
C GLY A 49 -6.07 -2.26 -8.11
N LEU A 50 -5.58 -1.10 -7.68
CA LEU A 50 -6.42 0.01 -7.21
C LEU A 50 -7.33 0.53 -8.33
N LYS A 51 -6.81 0.74 -9.54
CA LYS A 51 -7.61 1.19 -10.69
C LYS A 51 -8.72 0.20 -11.05
N ASN A 52 -8.41 -1.10 -11.04
CA ASN A 52 -9.41 -2.12 -11.28
C ASN A 52 -10.50 -2.10 -10.21
N ALA A 53 -10.10 -2.00 -8.93
CA ALA A 53 -11.03 -1.92 -7.82
C ALA A 53 -11.91 -0.65 -7.87
N VAL A 54 -11.35 0.50 -8.27
CA VAL A 54 -12.13 1.73 -8.50
C VAL A 54 -13.12 1.56 -9.64
N ASN A 55 -12.73 0.90 -10.74
CA ASN A 55 -13.62 0.63 -11.85
C ASN A 55 -14.75 -0.36 -11.48
N GLU A 56 -14.44 -1.36 -10.65
CA GLU A 56 -15.45 -2.27 -10.08
C GLU A 56 -16.42 -1.52 -9.16
N TYR A 57 -15.90 -0.64 -8.30
CA TYR A 57 -16.73 0.23 -7.46
C TYR A 57 -17.67 1.10 -8.31
N LEU A 58 -17.14 1.76 -9.36
CA LEU A 58 -17.95 2.55 -10.29
C LEU A 58 -19.03 1.70 -10.97
N ALA A 59 -18.73 0.46 -11.35
CA ALA A 59 -19.69 -0.42 -12.01
C ALA A 59 -20.85 -0.82 -11.08
N ASP A 60 -20.58 -0.96 -9.78
CA ASP A 60 -21.57 -1.38 -8.79
C ASP A 60 -22.44 -0.21 -8.29
N PHE A 61 -21.86 0.97 -8.10
CA PHE A 61 -22.53 2.11 -7.46
C PHE A 61 -22.89 3.24 -8.42
N GLY A 62 -22.18 3.37 -9.55
CA GLY A 62 -22.46 4.38 -10.57
C GLY A 62 -21.65 5.68 -10.41
N GLU A 63 -21.00 5.89 -9.28
CA GLU A 63 -20.04 6.97 -9.05
C GLU A 63 -18.66 6.45 -8.59
N TYR A 64 -17.60 7.25 -8.78
CA TYR A 64 -16.30 6.95 -8.17
C TYR A 64 -16.35 7.13 -6.65
N PRO A 65 -15.44 6.49 -5.89
CA PRO A 65 -15.30 6.70 -4.45
C PRO A 65 -15.30 8.19 -4.07
N ASN A 66 -16.31 8.62 -3.31
CA ASN A 66 -16.49 10.01 -2.91
C ASN A 66 -16.86 10.08 -1.42
N CYS A 67 -16.28 11.04 -0.69
CA CYS A 67 -16.59 11.25 0.70
C CYS A 67 -17.78 12.20 0.87
N PRO A 68 -18.94 11.74 1.36
CA PRO A 68 -20.04 12.63 1.62
C PRO A 68 -19.72 13.56 2.79
N LYS A 69 -20.10 14.85 2.67
CA LYS A 69 -19.98 15.86 3.73
C LYS A 69 -18.55 16.19 4.19
N GLY A 70 -17.51 15.75 3.46
CA GLY A 70 -16.12 16.12 3.73
C GLY A 70 -15.57 15.60 5.06
N ILE A 71 -16.12 14.49 5.57
CA ILE A 71 -15.73 13.89 6.85
C ILE A 71 -14.47 13.00 6.76
N CYS A 72 -13.97 12.77 5.56
CA CYS A 72 -12.85 11.91 5.26
C CYS A 72 -11.96 12.52 4.19
N THR A 73 -10.67 12.18 4.23
CA THR A 73 -9.71 12.61 3.21
C THR A 73 -9.90 11.79 1.92
N PRO A 74 -9.38 12.23 0.77
CA PRO A 74 -9.46 11.43 -0.46
C PRO A 74 -8.82 10.04 -0.32
N GLY A 75 -7.68 9.94 0.37
CA GLY A 75 -7.01 8.67 0.62
C GLY A 75 -7.80 7.73 1.53
N GLU A 76 -8.38 8.26 2.61
CA GLU A 76 -9.32 7.52 3.47
C GLU A 76 -10.54 7.06 2.67
N THR A 77 -11.08 7.92 1.81
CA THR A 77 -12.23 7.60 0.94
C THR A 77 -11.92 6.42 0.05
N LEU A 78 -10.74 6.42 -0.59
CA LEU A 78 -10.29 5.34 -1.44
C LEU A 78 -10.17 4.05 -0.64
N PHE A 79 -9.49 4.08 0.51
CA PHE A 79 -9.33 2.90 1.36
C PHE A 79 -10.67 2.31 1.76
N MET A 80 -11.53 3.14 2.34
CA MET A 80 -12.82 2.72 2.90
C MET A 80 -13.74 2.15 1.82
N SER A 81 -13.74 2.72 0.62
CA SER A 81 -14.60 2.26 -0.49
C SER A 81 -14.14 0.91 -1.02
N LEU A 82 -12.83 0.75 -1.23
CA LEU A 82 -12.29 -0.45 -1.86
C LEU A 82 -12.12 -1.61 -0.88
N ALA A 83 -11.92 -1.31 0.41
CA ALA A 83 -11.91 -2.29 1.48
C ALA A 83 -13.32 -2.74 1.88
N GLY A 84 -14.38 -2.07 1.39
CA GLY A 84 -15.77 -2.47 1.60
C GLY A 84 -16.40 -1.93 2.88
N PHE A 85 -15.93 -0.79 3.38
CA PHE A 85 -16.44 -0.14 4.59
C PHE A 85 -17.47 0.96 4.33
N HIS A 86 -17.55 1.55 3.13
CA HIS A 86 -18.57 2.56 2.79
C HIS A 86 -18.88 2.65 1.29
N ASN A 87 -20.01 3.30 0.97
CA ASN A 87 -20.45 3.60 -0.41
C ASN A 87 -20.69 5.11 -0.63
N GLU A 88 -21.10 5.50 -1.84
CA GLU A 88 -21.32 6.90 -2.26
C GLU A 88 -22.36 7.65 -1.41
N ASN A 89 -23.29 6.92 -0.78
CA ASN A 89 -24.32 7.51 0.07
C ASN A 89 -23.85 7.76 1.51
N GLY A 90 -22.59 7.42 1.84
CA GLY A 90 -22.04 7.51 3.19
C GLY A 90 -22.65 6.50 4.15
N GLY A 91 -23.29 5.47 3.60
CA GLY A 91 -23.71 4.31 4.36
C GLY A 91 -22.47 3.52 4.74
N LEU A 92 -22.16 3.50 6.03
CA LEU A 92 -21.28 2.49 6.60
C LEU A 92 -22.05 1.16 6.61
N GLU A 93 -22.19 0.56 5.44
CA GLU A 93 -22.68 -0.80 5.33
C GLU A 93 -21.49 -1.72 5.48
N LEU A 94 -21.31 -2.19 6.71
CA LEU A 94 -20.31 -3.18 7.05
C LEU A 94 -20.56 -4.47 6.26
N PRO A 95 -19.49 -5.23 5.94
CA PRO A 95 -19.59 -6.42 5.12
C PRO A 95 -20.73 -7.35 5.55
N PRO A 96 -21.42 -7.97 4.58
CA PRO A 96 -20.75 -8.85 3.64
C PRO A 96 -20.67 -8.27 2.23
N TYR A 97 -19.87 -7.22 2.03
CA TYR A 97 -19.37 -6.86 0.72
C TYR A 97 -17.94 -7.38 0.60
N PRO A 98 -17.65 -8.21 -0.42
CA PRO A 98 -16.28 -8.63 -0.66
C PRO A 98 -15.44 -7.39 -1.02
N SER A 99 -14.26 -7.27 -0.42
CA SER A 99 -13.30 -6.22 -0.77
C SER A 99 -13.07 -6.21 -2.28
N LYS A 100 -13.13 -5.04 -2.90
CA LYS A 100 -12.86 -4.85 -4.34
C LYS A 100 -11.37 -4.90 -4.68
N ILE A 101 -10.52 -4.81 -3.66
CA ILE A 101 -9.07 -4.88 -3.78
C ILE A 101 -8.54 -6.19 -3.19
N PRO A 102 -7.51 -6.82 -3.77
CA PRO A 102 -6.74 -7.86 -3.08
C PRO A 102 -5.99 -7.24 -1.90
N THR A 103 -6.59 -7.25 -0.71
CA THR A 103 -6.09 -6.54 0.48
C THR A 103 -4.72 -6.99 0.96
N HIS A 104 -4.37 -8.26 0.71
CA HIS A 104 -3.06 -8.83 0.97
C HIS A 104 -1.94 -8.13 0.19
N LEU A 105 -2.24 -7.55 -0.98
CA LEU A 105 -1.28 -6.76 -1.77
C LEU A 105 -0.78 -5.54 -0.97
N PHE A 106 -1.65 -5.00 -0.12
CA PHE A 106 -1.40 -3.85 0.75
C PHE A 106 -1.17 -4.25 2.22
N HIS A 107 -0.90 -5.54 2.46
CA HIS A 107 -0.68 -6.10 3.80
C HIS A 107 -1.85 -5.82 4.76
N PHE A 108 -3.09 -5.75 4.27
CA PHE A 108 -4.29 -5.76 5.10
C PHE A 108 -4.88 -7.16 5.11
N ASP A 109 -5.10 -7.70 6.30
CA ASP A 109 -5.87 -8.93 6.48
C ASP A 109 -7.30 -8.55 6.87
N LEU A 110 -8.18 -8.41 5.87
CA LEU A 110 -9.57 -8.09 6.13
C LEU A 110 -10.40 -9.32 6.58
N SER A 111 -9.80 -10.51 6.62
CA SER A 111 -10.49 -11.72 7.09
C SER A 111 -10.49 -11.84 8.62
N ALA A 112 -9.63 -11.06 9.29
CA ALA A 112 -9.52 -11.00 10.74
C ALA A 112 -10.60 -10.13 11.41
N PHE A 113 -11.45 -9.43 10.63
CA PHE A 113 -12.50 -8.59 11.19
C PHE A 113 -13.66 -9.43 11.73
N ASP A 114 -13.81 -9.44 13.05
CA ASP A 114 -15.04 -9.91 13.69
C ASP A 114 -16.13 -8.84 13.55
N GLN A 115 -17.15 -9.14 12.74
CA GLN A 115 -18.24 -8.22 12.48
C GLN A 115 -19.06 -7.88 13.74
N THR A 116 -18.96 -8.71 14.79
CA THR A 116 -19.69 -8.52 16.04
C THR A 116 -19.03 -7.53 17.00
N GLU A 117 -17.75 -7.20 16.77
CA GLU A 117 -17.00 -6.22 17.56
C GLU A 117 -17.07 -4.80 16.98
N ILE A 118 -17.80 -4.63 15.86
CA ILE A 118 -17.90 -3.34 15.20
C ILE A 118 -18.85 -2.43 16.01
N PRO A 119 -18.38 -1.26 16.48
CA PRO A 119 -19.24 -0.34 17.20
C PRO A 119 -20.37 0.21 16.29
N ASP A 120 -21.49 0.65 16.88
CA ASP A 120 -22.50 1.43 16.16
C ASP A 120 -21.98 2.86 15.97
N ILE A 121 -21.11 3.02 14.97
CA ILE A 121 -20.43 4.26 14.66
C ILE A 121 -21.17 4.97 13.55
N SER A 122 -22.00 5.94 13.93
CA SER A 122 -22.34 7.03 13.01
C SER A 122 -21.14 7.97 12.90
N HIS A 123 -20.86 8.46 11.70
CA HIS A 123 -19.78 9.42 11.43
C HIS A 123 -19.85 10.75 12.23
N GLY A 124 -20.86 10.95 13.10
CA GLY A 124 -21.01 12.13 13.96
C GLY A 124 -21.01 11.86 15.47
N GLY A 125 -20.87 10.60 15.92
CA GLY A 125 -21.26 10.16 17.29
C GLY A 125 -20.16 9.96 18.33
N GLY A 126 -18.92 10.41 18.10
CA GLY A 126 -17.89 10.50 19.16
C GLY A 126 -16.71 9.53 19.09
N MET A 127 -16.74 8.51 18.22
CA MET A 127 -15.55 7.75 17.84
C MET A 127 -15.48 7.70 16.30
N SER A 128 -14.36 8.14 15.72
CA SER A 128 -14.20 8.06 14.27
C SER A 128 -13.96 6.60 13.87
N LEU A 129 -14.62 6.14 12.81
CA LEU A 129 -14.40 4.81 12.24
C LEU A 129 -12.93 4.61 11.89
N GLN A 130 -12.25 5.67 11.44
CA GLN A 130 -10.82 5.66 11.17
C GLN A 130 -10.01 5.30 12.43
N LEU A 131 -10.35 5.84 13.61
CA LEU A 131 -9.65 5.54 14.85
C LEU A 131 -9.85 4.08 15.26
N TRP A 132 -11.07 3.56 15.13
CA TRP A 132 -11.36 2.16 15.40
C TRP A 132 -10.61 1.23 14.44
N LEU A 133 -10.61 1.53 13.13
CA LEU A 133 -9.88 0.76 12.12
C LEU A 133 -8.38 0.78 12.39
N ALA A 134 -7.81 1.93 12.73
CA ALA A 134 -6.39 2.04 13.02
C ALA A 134 -5.98 1.16 14.21
N GLN A 135 -6.80 1.13 15.28
CA GLN A 135 -6.58 0.26 16.43
C GLN A 135 -6.71 -1.22 16.08
N THR A 136 -7.72 -1.57 15.29
CA THR A 136 -8.02 -2.95 14.89
C THR A 136 -6.96 -3.51 13.95
N LEU A 137 -6.52 -2.70 12.98
CA LEU A 137 -5.51 -3.07 11.99
C LEU A 137 -4.08 -2.95 12.52
N GLY A 138 -3.88 -2.22 13.63
CA GLY A 138 -2.57 -1.84 14.13
C GLY A 138 -1.79 -0.94 13.18
N LYS A 139 -2.46 -0.29 12.21
CA LYS A 139 -1.89 0.60 11.19
C LYS A 139 -2.96 1.53 10.62
N ASP A 140 -2.51 2.64 10.04
CA ASP A 140 -3.41 3.62 9.42
C ASP A 140 -4.22 2.98 8.27
N PRO A 141 -5.53 3.26 8.18
CA PRO A 141 -6.42 2.74 7.14
C PRO A 141 -6.21 3.47 5.80
N ALA A 142 -5.01 3.34 5.25
CA ALA A 142 -4.57 4.00 4.03
C ALA A 142 -3.80 3.03 3.13
N PHE A 143 -3.96 3.17 1.81
CA PHE A 143 -3.09 2.44 0.88
C PHE A 143 -1.76 3.17 0.77
N LEU A 144 -0.71 2.54 1.30
CA LEU A 144 0.65 3.07 1.24
C LEU A 144 1.40 2.46 0.06
N ASP A 145 2.17 3.29 -0.62
CA ASP A 145 3.09 2.91 -1.66
C ASP A 145 4.37 2.27 -1.09
N PRO A 146 5.27 1.72 -1.95
CA PRO A 146 6.48 1.05 -1.49
C PRO A 146 7.49 1.92 -0.73
N TRP A 147 7.34 3.24 -0.75
CA TRP A 147 8.16 4.21 -0.02
C TRP A 147 7.49 4.70 1.26
N GLY A 148 6.26 4.26 1.52
CA GLY A 148 5.49 4.57 2.73
C GLY A 148 4.61 5.81 2.61
N SER A 149 4.53 6.42 1.43
CA SER A 149 3.61 7.53 1.18
C SER A 149 2.23 6.98 0.81
N GLU A 150 1.17 7.69 1.18
CA GLU A 150 -0.18 7.32 0.73
C GLU A 150 -0.31 7.47 -0.79
N TYR A 151 -1.02 6.54 -1.43
CA TYR A 151 -1.42 6.70 -2.83
C TYR A 151 -2.32 7.93 -2.96
N VAL A 152 -1.96 8.83 -3.88
CA VAL A 152 -2.73 10.04 -4.11
C VAL A 152 -3.98 9.67 -4.89
N TYR A 153 -5.13 9.96 -4.30
CA TYR A 153 -6.44 9.86 -4.93
C TYR A 153 -7.12 11.22 -4.96
N GLU A 154 -7.78 11.55 -6.05
CA GLU A 154 -8.54 12.80 -6.17
C GLU A 154 -9.81 12.57 -6.99
N TYR A 155 -10.96 12.82 -6.36
CA TYR A 155 -12.27 12.84 -6.99
C TYR A 155 -13.25 13.65 -6.12
N PRO A 156 -14.05 14.56 -6.70
CA PRO A 156 -13.96 15.04 -8.08
C PRO A 156 -12.66 15.84 -8.31
N LEU A 157 -12.23 15.94 -9.57
CA LEU A 157 -11.02 16.70 -9.94
C LEU A 157 -11.21 18.20 -9.70
N GLU A 158 -10.22 18.88 -9.12
CA GLU A 158 -10.28 20.32 -8.83
C GLU A 158 -10.51 21.16 -10.11
N GLU A 159 -9.92 20.75 -11.23
CA GLU A 159 -10.05 21.45 -12.53
C GLU A 159 -11.38 21.15 -13.27
N GLY A 160 -12.29 20.35 -12.67
CA GLY A 160 -13.62 20.08 -13.24
C GLY A 160 -13.64 19.11 -14.43
N GLY A 161 -12.74 18.12 -14.44
CA GLY A 161 -12.66 17.07 -15.47
C GLY A 161 -13.49 15.83 -15.17
N GLU A 162 -13.65 14.97 -16.19
CA GLU A 162 -14.22 13.62 -16.04
C GLU A 162 -13.15 12.64 -15.50
N GLY A 163 -13.52 11.78 -14.56
CA GLY A 163 -12.63 10.75 -14.02
C GLY A 163 -12.01 11.10 -12.66
N TYR A 164 -10.93 10.40 -12.31
CA TYR A 164 -10.21 10.54 -11.03
C TYR A 164 -8.70 10.57 -11.25
N LYS A 165 -7.96 11.13 -10.29
CA LYS A 165 -6.49 11.06 -10.22
C LYS A 165 -6.09 9.89 -9.32
N LEU A 166 -5.16 9.05 -9.76
CA LEU A 166 -4.57 7.99 -8.93
C LEU A 166 -3.13 7.70 -9.31
N PHE A 167 -2.19 7.90 -8.38
CA PHE A 167 -0.76 7.72 -8.58
C PHE A 167 0.01 7.54 -7.25
N SER A 168 1.25 7.06 -7.32
CA SER A 168 2.19 7.06 -6.19
C SER A 168 3.15 8.24 -6.31
N MET A 169 3.49 8.86 -5.18
CA MET A 169 4.47 9.96 -5.07
C MET A 169 5.90 9.50 -5.33
N GLY A 170 6.15 8.19 -5.39
CA GLY A 170 7.48 7.68 -5.68
C GLY A 170 8.49 7.87 -4.54
N PRO A 171 9.79 7.68 -4.85
CA PRO A 171 10.85 7.63 -3.85
C PRO A 171 11.11 8.91 -3.04
N ASP A 172 10.69 10.07 -3.53
CA ASP A 172 10.88 11.35 -2.83
C ASP A 172 9.72 11.70 -1.90
N GLY A 173 8.59 10.98 -2.04
CA GLY A 173 7.38 11.16 -1.26
C GLY A 173 6.74 12.54 -1.42
N LYS A 174 6.99 13.24 -2.53
CA LYS A 174 6.51 14.60 -2.75
C LYS A 174 5.69 14.66 -4.03
N THR A 175 4.55 15.35 -3.96
CA THR A 175 3.79 15.76 -5.14
C THR A 175 3.68 17.28 -5.16
N GLY A 176 3.81 17.86 -6.36
CA GLY A 176 3.38 19.24 -6.61
C GLY A 176 1.98 19.27 -7.20
N ASP A 177 1.56 20.45 -7.68
CA ASP A 177 0.31 20.62 -8.42
C ASP A 177 0.31 19.80 -9.72
N GLU A 178 1.49 19.69 -10.35
CA GLU A 178 1.75 18.85 -11.52
C GLU A 178 2.51 17.57 -11.16
N PHE A 179 2.43 16.58 -12.07
CA PHE A 179 3.17 15.32 -11.94
C PHE A 179 4.69 15.55 -11.96
N SER A 180 5.36 14.98 -10.96
CA SER A 180 6.82 14.88 -10.89
C SER A 180 7.35 13.78 -11.82
N LYS A 181 8.64 13.84 -12.15
CA LYS A 181 9.33 12.74 -12.85
C LYS A 181 9.38 11.45 -12.03
N ASP A 182 9.25 11.57 -10.72
CA ASP A 182 9.33 10.46 -9.77
C ASP A 182 7.97 9.80 -9.51
N ASP A 183 6.87 10.44 -9.94
CA ASP A 183 5.51 9.90 -9.80
C ASP A 183 5.28 8.66 -10.67
N ILE A 184 4.50 7.72 -10.14
CA ILE A 184 4.19 6.46 -10.82
C ILE A 184 2.69 6.37 -11.09
N ARG A 185 2.34 6.05 -12.34
CA ARG A 185 0.97 5.89 -12.84
C ARG A 185 0.65 4.44 -13.19
#